data_AF-A0A935A4I6-F1
#
_entry.id   AF-A0A935A4I6-F1
#
_cell.length_a   1.000
_cell.length_b   1.000
_cell.length_c   1.000
_cell.angle_alpha   90.00
_cell.angle_beta   90.00
_cell.angle_gamma   90.00
#
_symmetry.space_group_name_H-M   'P 1'
#
loop_
_entity.id
_entity.type
_entity.pdbx_description
1 polymer ?
#
loop_
_entity_poly.entity_id
_entity_poly.type
_entity_poly.pdbx_seq_one_letter_code
_entity_poly.pdbx_strand_id
1 'polypeptide(L)'
;MQRYLNTTQRNVVWFKRAFESEEIIIKAPFQRNPVWSDRQKSSLIDTILLEYPIPELYMQELTDDAGNQKHVVVDGQQRIRAVLSYLAGEFELDDESPHWAGLSFDDLAPADRKKVFEYNFIVRLLPEMPDEELRAIFQRINRNTVTLNPQELRHATYWGPFIKLMEDIAN
;
A
#
# COMPACT_ATOMS: atom_id res chain seq x y z
N MET A 1 20.33 -17.32 -13.51
CA MET A 1 18.96 -17.64 -13.05
C MET A 1 18.61 -16.60 -11.99
N GLN A 2 18.01 -15.47 -12.38
CA GLN A 2 17.68 -14.40 -11.42
C GLN A 2 16.69 -14.96 -10.38
N ARG A 3 17.03 -14.83 -9.09
CA ARG A 3 16.17 -15.25 -7.98
C ARG A 3 15.04 -14.24 -7.87
N TYR A 4 13.91 -14.55 -8.49
CA TYR A 4 12.73 -13.72 -8.44
C TYR A 4 12.06 -13.86 -7.07
N LEU A 5 11.74 -12.73 -6.44
CA LEU A 5 10.87 -12.58 -5.26
C LEU A 5 11.51 -12.93 -3.90
N ASN A 6 12.49 -12.13 -3.46
CA ASN A 6 12.91 -12.15 -2.05
C ASN A 6 11.77 -11.65 -1.16
N THR A 7 11.64 -12.21 0.03
CA THR A 7 10.66 -11.76 1.05
C THR A 7 11.42 -11.16 2.22
N THR A 8 10.94 -10.03 2.72
CA THR A 8 11.46 -9.37 3.91
C THR A 8 10.31 -8.98 4.83
N GLN A 9 10.63 -8.64 6.08
CA GLN A 9 9.67 -8.07 7.03
C GLN A 9 10.03 -6.62 7.27
N ARG A 10 9.04 -5.74 7.20
CA ARG A 10 9.18 -4.32 7.55
C ARG A 10 8.11 -3.98 8.57
N ASN A 11 8.53 -3.44 9.71
CA ASN A 11 7.58 -2.98 10.73
C ASN A 11 7.08 -1.58 10.43
N VAL A 12 6.04 -1.17 11.16
CA VAL A 12 5.45 0.17 11.03
C VAL A 12 6.47 1.29 11.31
N VAL A 13 7.39 1.09 12.25
CA VAL A 13 8.49 2.06 12.50
C VAL A 13 9.34 2.28 11.25
N TRP A 14 9.66 1.21 10.51
CA TRP A 14 10.42 1.31 9.28
C TRP A 14 9.65 2.13 8.23
N PHE A 15 8.36 1.87 8.03
CA PHE A 15 7.54 2.64 7.09
C PHE A 15 7.44 4.11 7.47
N LYS A 16 7.25 4.42 8.76
CA LYS A 16 7.24 5.80 9.27
C LYS A 16 8.55 6.52 8.94
N ARG A 17 9.69 5.91 9.27
CA ARG A 17 11.01 6.50 9.01
C ARG A 17 11.27 6.69 7.52
N ALA A 18 10.99 5.67 6.70
CA ALA A 18 11.17 5.73 5.25
C ALA A 18 10.26 6.77 4.58
N PHE A 19 9.09 7.04 5.16
CA PHE A 19 8.20 8.11 4.72
C PHE A 19 8.74 9.50 5.09
N GLU A 20 9.20 9.67 6.33
CA GLU A 20 9.79 10.92 6.82
C GLU A 20 11.11 11.29 6.12
N SER A 21 11.90 10.29 5.71
CA SER A 21 13.14 10.47 4.94
C SER A 21 12.93 10.58 3.43
N GLU A 22 11.68 10.54 2.96
CA GLU A 22 11.32 10.52 1.54
C GLU A 22 11.97 9.35 0.75
N GLU A 23 12.36 8.26 1.44
CA GLU A 23 12.95 7.05 0.84
C GLU A 23 11.89 6.13 0.25
N ILE A 24 10.65 6.21 0.72
CA ILE A 24 9.52 5.47 0.17
C ILE A 24 8.74 6.29 -0.84
N ILE A 25 8.59 5.73 -2.04
CA ILE A 25 7.82 6.31 -3.12
C ILE A 25 6.50 5.55 -3.19
N ILE A 26 5.49 6.12 -2.55
CA ILE A 26 4.10 5.66 -2.69
C ILE A 26 3.53 6.33 -3.95
N LYS A 27 3.98 5.88 -5.14
CA LYS A 27 3.52 6.43 -6.43
C LYS A 27 2.00 6.47 -6.43
N ALA A 28 1.39 7.62 -6.75
CA ALA A 28 -0.01 7.63 -7.17
C ALA A 28 -0.11 6.62 -8.32
N PRO A 29 -0.93 5.56 -8.18
CA PRO A 29 -0.87 4.50 -9.15
C PRO A 29 -1.28 5.05 -10.50
N PHE A 30 -0.90 4.35 -11.54
CA PHE A 30 -1.51 4.46 -12.87
C PHE A 30 -3.03 4.12 -12.87
N GLN A 31 -3.70 4.22 -11.71
CA GLN A 31 -5.08 3.90 -11.42
C GLN A 31 -5.71 5.01 -10.55
N ARG A 32 -6.91 5.45 -10.94
CA ARG A 32 -7.88 6.13 -10.06
C ARG A 32 -8.53 5.12 -9.11
N ASN A 33 -7.74 4.37 -8.32
CA ASN A 33 -8.35 3.49 -7.33
C ASN A 33 -9.09 4.34 -6.30
N PRO A 34 -10.31 3.95 -5.89
CA PRO A 34 -11.03 4.67 -4.84
C PRO A 34 -10.15 4.73 -3.58
N VAL A 35 -10.10 5.93 -2.99
CA VAL A 35 -9.49 6.15 -1.68
C VAL A 35 -10.24 5.28 -0.67
N TRP A 36 -9.51 4.56 0.18
CA TRP A 36 -10.13 3.78 1.25
C TRP A 36 -10.97 4.71 2.14
N SER A 37 -12.20 4.28 2.43
CA SER A 37 -13.05 4.89 3.44
C SER A 37 -12.41 4.75 4.83
N ASP A 38 -12.76 5.63 5.76
CA ASP A 38 -12.22 5.56 7.12
C ASP A 38 -12.58 4.25 7.82
N ARG A 39 -13.73 3.65 7.50
CA ARG A 39 -14.09 2.29 7.90
C ARG A 39 -13.09 1.23 7.45
N GLN A 40 -12.64 1.28 6.20
CA GLN A 40 -11.61 0.35 5.69
C GLN A 40 -10.26 0.57 6.37
N LYS A 41 -9.91 1.83 6.66
CA LYS A 41 -8.69 2.16 7.41
C LYS A 41 -8.81 1.66 8.85
N SER A 42 -9.93 1.91 9.53
CA SER A 42 -10.24 1.44 10.89
C SER A 42 -10.08 -0.08 10.99
N SER A 43 -10.71 -0.83 10.09
CA SER A 43 -10.61 -2.30 10.04
C SER A 43 -9.16 -2.81 9.90
N LEU A 44 -8.31 -2.10 9.14
CA LEU A 44 -6.89 -2.43 9.05
C LEU A 44 -6.17 -2.22 10.39
N ILE A 45 -6.40 -1.10 11.07
CA ILE A 45 -5.77 -0.80 12.35
C ILE A 45 -6.25 -1.78 13.43
N ASP A 46 -7.53 -2.11 13.47
CA ASP A 46 -8.08 -3.15 14.35
C ASP A 46 -7.38 -4.49 14.12
N THR A 47 -7.19 -4.89 12.86
CA THR A 47 -6.44 -6.11 12.48
C THR A 47 -4.99 -6.06 13.00
N ILE A 48 -4.33 -4.90 12.95
CA ILE A 48 -2.98 -4.70 13.49
C ILE A 48 -2.95 -4.85 15.02
N LEU A 49 -3.92 -4.23 15.72
CA LEU A 49 -4.03 -4.25 17.17
C LEU A 49 -4.37 -5.64 17.72
N LEU A 50 -5.08 -6.45 16.93
CA LEU A 50 -5.35 -7.87 17.17
C LEU A 50 -4.19 -8.79 16.75
N GLU A 51 -3.13 -8.25 16.15
CA GLU A 51 -1.96 -8.99 15.65
C GLU A 51 -2.32 -10.05 14.59
N TYR A 52 -3.38 -9.80 13.83
CA TYR A 52 -3.88 -10.70 12.79
C TYR A 52 -3.10 -10.56 11.48
N PRO A 53 -3.04 -11.61 10.65
CA PRO A 53 -2.29 -11.58 9.40
C PRO A 53 -2.94 -10.66 8.38
N ILE A 54 -2.16 -9.72 7.84
CA ILE A 54 -2.53 -8.87 6.71
C ILE A 54 -1.84 -9.41 5.44
N PRO A 55 -2.46 -9.31 4.24
CA PRO A 55 -1.83 -9.74 3.01
C PRO A 55 -0.44 -9.11 2.80
N GLU A 56 0.42 -9.74 2.01
CA GLU A 56 1.74 -9.18 1.72
C GLU A 56 1.66 -7.86 0.94
N LEU A 57 2.70 -7.04 1.08
CA LEU A 57 2.94 -5.84 0.31
C LEU A 57 3.94 -6.14 -0.81
N TYR A 58 3.85 -5.43 -1.93
CA TYR A 58 4.80 -5.56 -3.03
C TYR A 58 5.58 -4.26 -3.20
N MET A 59 6.90 -4.38 -3.24
CA MET A 59 7.79 -3.23 -3.27
C MET A 59 8.97 -3.51 -4.18
N GLN A 60 9.42 -2.50 -4.91
CA GLN A 60 10.66 -2.55 -5.67
C GLN A 60 11.72 -1.73 -4.94
N GLU A 61 12.93 -2.27 -4.85
CA GLU A 61 14.08 -1.57 -4.30
C GLU A 61 14.96 -1.08 -5.44
N LEU A 62 15.21 0.23 -5.45
CA LEU A 62 16.08 0.91 -6.40
C LEU A 62 17.29 1.43 -5.61
N THR A 63 18.50 1.17 -6.09
CA THR A 63 19.71 1.69 -5.47
C THR A 63 20.44 2.54 -6.49
N ASP A 64 20.72 3.79 -6.16
CA ASP A 64 21.49 4.68 -7.03
C ASP A 64 23.01 4.46 -6.88
N ASP A 65 23.79 5.07 -7.78
CA ASP A 65 25.26 4.97 -7.78
C ASP A 65 25.91 5.61 -6.53
N ALA A 66 25.16 6.42 -5.77
CA ALA A 66 25.60 7.00 -4.50
C ALA A 66 25.28 6.10 -3.30
N GLY A 67 24.63 4.95 -3.52
CA GLY A 67 24.25 4.00 -2.48
C GLY A 67 22.98 4.36 -1.73
N ASN A 68 22.20 5.34 -2.21
CA ASN A 68 20.90 5.64 -1.63
C ASN A 68 19.87 4.62 -2.12
N GLN A 69 19.06 4.13 -1.18
CA GLN A 69 17.99 3.19 -1.50
C GLN A 69 16.64 3.93 -1.58
N LYS A 70 15.91 3.71 -2.67
CA LYS A 70 14.51 4.12 -2.83
C LYS A 70 13.62 2.90 -2.89
N HIS A 71 12.46 3.02 -2.26
CA HIS A 71 11.50 1.94 -2.09
C HIS A 71 10.20 2.30 -2.82
N VAL A 72 9.94 1.69 -3.97
CA VAL A 72 8.72 1.96 -4.75
C VAL A 72 7.63 0.97 -4.37
N VAL A 73 6.53 1.47 -3.81
CA VAL A 73 5.39 0.62 -3.42
C VAL A 73 4.56 0.29 -4.66
N VAL A 74 4.51 -1.00 -5.01
CA VAL A 74 3.80 -1.52 -6.18
C VAL A 74 2.37 -1.95 -5.81
N ASP A 75 2.19 -2.61 -4.67
CA ASP A 75 0.88 -2.96 -4.12
C ASP A 75 0.83 -2.71 -2.60
N GLY A 76 -0.36 -2.41 -2.10
CA GLY A 76 -0.61 -2.17 -0.67
C GLY A 76 -0.43 -0.72 -0.23
N GLN A 77 -0.44 0.21 -1.19
CA GLN A 77 -0.33 1.64 -0.91
C GLN A 77 -1.38 2.17 0.06
N GLN A 78 -2.64 1.73 -0.08
CA GLN A 78 -3.72 2.18 0.81
C GLN A 78 -3.52 1.68 2.24
N ARG A 79 -2.89 0.50 2.42
CA ARG A 79 -2.56 -0.04 3.74
C ARG A 79 -1.48 0.78 4.42
N ILE A 80 -0.41 1.09 3.69
CA ILE A 80 0.67 1.94 4.21
C ILE A 80 0.13 3.34 4.53
N ARG A 81 -0.63 3.96 3.62
CA ARG A 81 -1.24 5.28 3.86
C ARG A 81 -2.16 5.27 5.08
N ALA A 82 -3.04 4.27 5.20
CA ALA A 82 -3.94 4.13 6.35
C ALA A 82 -3.18 4.10 7.68
N VAL A 83 -2.12 3.28 7.77
CA VAL A 83 -1.28 3.21 8.97
C VAL A 83 -0.62 4.55 9.26
N LEU A 84 0.02 5.18 8.26
CA LEU A 84 0.68 6.48 8.45
C LEU A 84 -0.30 7.58 8.87
N SER A 85 -1.50 7.63 8.26
CA SER A 85 -2.54 8.59 8.64
C SER A 85 -3.07 8.36 10.06
N TYR A 86 -3.16 7.10 10.51
CA TYR A 86 -3.56 6.79 11.88
C TYR A 86 -2.50 7.26 12.88
N LEU A 87 -1.23 6.99 12.60
CA LEU A 87 -0.11 7.48 13.43
C LEU A 87 -0.04 9.01 13.50
N ALA A 88 -0.55 9.70 12.49
CA ALA A 88 -0.64 11.16 12.45
C ALA A 88 -1.92 11.70 13.14
N GLY A 89 -2.78 10.83 13.67
CA GLY A 89 -4.03 11.22 14.33
C GLY A 89 -5.11 11.73 13.37
N GLU A 90 -5.08 11.35 12.09
CA GLU A 90 -6.01 11.88 11.08
C GLU A 90 -7.43 11.27 11.16
N PHE A 91 -7.58 10.13 11.85
CA PHE A 91 -8.88 9.48 12.05
C PHE A 91 -8.90 8.62 13.33
N GLU A 92 -10.11 8.30 13.77
CA GLU A 92 -10.39 7.43 14.92
C GLU A 92 -10.92 6.08 14.46
N LEU A 93 -10.78 5.05 15.30
CA LEU A 93 -11.37 3.74 15.02
C LEU A 93 -12.89 3.79 15.16
N ASP A 94 -13.57 3.14 14.22
CA ASP A 94 -15.03 3.08 14.20
C ASP A 94 -15.58 2.04 15.19
N ASP A 95 -16.90 2.01 15.33
CA ASP A 95 -17.63 1.10 16.22
C ASP A 95 -17.42 -0.39 15.87
N GLU A 96 -16.82 -0.68 14.71
CA GLU A 96 -16.44 -2.03 14.30
C GLU A 96 -15.17 -2.55 14.96
N SER A 97 -14.42 -1.68 15.63
CA SER A 97 -13.33 -2.05 16.54
C SER A 97 -13.85 -2.13 17.98
N PRO A 98 -14.32 -3.30 18.47
CA PRO A 98 -15.04 -3.40 19.75
C PRO A 98 -14.21 -3.01 20.97
N HIS A 99 -12.88 -3.04 20.87
CA HIS A 99 -11.97 -2.72 21.99
C HIS A 99 -11.42 -1.30 21.93
N TRP A 100 -11.42 -0.66 20.74
CA TRP A 100 -10.75 0.62 20.52
C TRP A 100 -11.60 1.66 19.78
N ALA A 101 -12.91 1.43 19.64
CA ALA A 101 -13.84 2.38 19.04
C ALA A 101 -13.72 3.78 19.65
N GLY A 102 -13.70 4.80 18.80
CA GLY A 102 -13.57 6.21 19.14
C GLY A 102 -12.17 6.63 19.60
N LEU A 103 -11.16 5.76 19.52
CA LEU A 103 -9.79 6.10 19.90
C LEU A 103 -8.98 6.52 18.68
N SER A 104 -8.28 7.65 18.80
CA SER A 104 -7.18 8.00 17.91
C SER A 104 -5.88 7.31 18.37
N PHE A 105 -4.80 7.44 17.59
CA PHE A 105 -3.52 6.86 17.98
C PHE A 105 -2.98 7.39 19.31
N ASP A 106 -3.21 8.67 19.62
CA ASP A 106 -2.73 9.28 20.86
C ASP A 106 -3.51 8.84 22.09
N ASP A 107 -4.76 8.41 21.91
CA ASP A 107 -5.64 7.91 22.96
C ASP A 107 -5.36 6.43 23.32
N LEU A 108 -4.62 5.71 22.47
CA LEU A 108 -4.28 4.32 22.72
C LEU A 108 -3.40 4.13 23.96
N ALA A 109 -3.66 3.04 24.69
CA ALA A 109 -2.81 2.61 25.79
C ALA A 109 -1.35 2.40 25.30
N PRO A 110 -0.33 2.65 26.15
CA PRO A 110 1.06 2.47 25.75
C PRO A 110 1.39 1.08 25.17
N ALA A 111 0.74 0.03 25.68
CA ALA A 111 0.89 -1.33 25.17
C ALA A 111 0.36 -1.49 23.74
N ASP A 112 -0.78 -0.88 23.42
CA ASP A 112 -1.41 -0.97 22.10
C ASP A 112 -0.66 -0.12 21.06
N ARG A 113 -0.18 1.07 21.44
CA ARG A 113 0.73 1.86 20.60
C ARG A 113 1.98 1.06 20.22
N LYS A 114 2.53 0.30 21.18
CA LYS A 114 3.68 -0.56 20.95
C LYS A 114 3.37 -1.66 19.93
N LYS A 115 2.20 -2.32 20.02
CA LYS A 115 1.76 -3.31 19.03
C LYS A 115 1.70 -2.74 17.62
N VAL A 116 1.12 -1.54 17.47
CA VAL A 116 1.05 -0.86 16.16
C VAL A 116 2.46 -0.66 15.59
N PHE A 117 3.40 -0.15 16.39
CA PHE A 117 4.78 0.07 15.94
C PHE A 117 5.54 -1.21 15.59
N GLU A 118 5.34 -2.28 16.36
CA GLU A 118 6.05 -3.55 16.20
C GLU A 118 5.43 -4.47 15.13
N TYR A 119 4.22 -4.18 14.66
CA TYR A 119 3.55 -4.96 13.64
C TYR A 119 4.38 -5.06 12.36
N ASN A 120 4.66 -6.29 11.93
CA ASN A 120 5.49 -6.58 10.76
C ASN A 120 4.63 -6.89 9.53
N PHE A 121 4.78 -6.08 8.49
CA PHE A 121 4.28 -6.44 7.18
C PHE A 121 5.25 -7.39 6.48
N ILE A 122 4.69 -8.40 5.83
CA ILE A 122 5.43 -9.23 4.87
C ILE A 122 5.54 -8.42 3.59
N VAL A 123 6.78 -8.14 3.16
CA VAL A 123 7.06 -7.38 1.94
C VAL A 123 7.78 -8.26 0.94
N ARG A 124 7.17 -8.43 -0.22
CA ARG A 124 7.78 -9.12 -1.36
C ARG A 124 8.53 -8.11 -2.22
N LEU A 125 9.83 -8.33 -2.34
CA LEU A 125 10.74 -7.46 -3.08
C LEU A 125 10.80 -7.89 -4.55
N LEU A 126 10.45 -6.95 -5.42
CA LEU A 126 10.61 -7.05 -6.86
C LEU A 126 11.98 -6.47 -7.25
N PRO A 127 12.68 -7.10 -8.21
CA PRO A 127 13.91 -6.53 -8.75
C PRO A 127 13.61 -5.20 -9.47
N GLU A 128 14.64 -4.43 -9.78
CA GLU A 128 14.51 -3.31 -10.70
C GLU A 128 14.04 -3.82 -12.07
N MET A 129 12.92 -3.27 -12.54
CA MET A 129 12.25 -3.65 -13.77
C MET A 129 11.44 -2.47 -14.33
N PRO A 130 11.23 -2.43 -15.67
CA PRO A 130 10.49 -1.36 -16.31
C PRO A 130 9.05 -1.23 -15.78
N ASP A 131 8.52 0.00 -15.81
CA ASP A 131 7.15 0.30 -15.36
C ASP A 131 6.08 -0.56 -16.06
N GLU A 132 6.30 -0.97 -17.32
CA GLU A 132 5.38 -1.85 -18.07
C GLU A 132 5.27 -3.25 -17.43
N GLU A 133 6.39 -3.82 -16.99
CA GLU A 133 6.43 -5.14 -16.36
C GLU A 133 5.83 -5.09 -14.94
N LEU A 134 6.11 -4.02 -14.19
CA LEU A 134 5.48 -3.77 -12.88
C LEU A 134 3.96 -3.70 -13.01
N ARG A 135 3.44 -2.98 -14.01
CA ARG A 135 2.01 -2.92 -14.29
C ARG A 135 1.44 -4.28 -14.63
N ALA A 136 2.13 -5.09 -15.43
CA ALA A 136 1.69 -6.43 -15.77
C ALA A 136 1.61 -7.35 -14.54
N ILE A 137 2.60 -7.30 -13.64
CA ILE A 137 2.59 -8.01 -12.36
C ILE A 137 1.41 -7.55 -11.50
N PHE A 138 1.26 -6.23 -11.34
CA PHE A 138 0.19 -5.63 -10.56
C PHE A 138 -1.20 -6.03 -11.07
N GLN A 139 -1.42 -6.00 -12.39
CA GLN A 139 -2.67 -6.46 -12.99
C GLN A 139 -2.93 -7.94 -12.70
N ARG A 140 -1.90 -8.79 -12.73
CA ARG A 140 -2.05 -10.23 -12.44
C ARG A 140 -2.38 -10.51 -10.98
N ILE A 141 -1.78 -9.76 -10.04
CA ILE A 141 -2.10 -9.85 -8.61
C ILE A 141 -3.57 -9.47 -8.39
N ASN A 142 -4.02 -8.37 -8.99
CA ASN A 142 -5.38 -7.85 -8.78
C ASN A 142 -6.47 -8.54 -9.60
N ARG A 143 -6.14 -9.20 -10.71
CA ARG A 143 -7.11 -9.93 -11.55
C ARG A 143 -7.87 -11.02 -10.79
N ASN A 144 -7.27 -11.59 -9.74
CA ASN A 144 -7.89 -12.65 -8.95
C ASN A 144 -8.55 -12.13 -7.65
N THR A 145 -8.30 -10.88 -7.26
CA THR A 145 -8.77 -10.30 -5.98
C THR A 145 -9.77 -9.16 -6.16
N VAL A 146 -9.84 -8.54 -7.33
CA VAL A 146 -10.78 -7.47 -7.67
C VAL A 146 -11.60 -7.91 -8.87
N THR A 147 -12.92 -7.98 -8.72
CA THR A 147 -13.84 -7.91 -9.85
C THR A 147 -13.64 -6.55 -10.51
N LEU A 148 -12.68 -6.48 -11.45
CA LEU A 148 -12.42 -5.29 -12.25
C LEU A 148 -13.75 -4.80 -12.83
N ASN A 149 -14.07 -3.53 -12.62
CA ASN A 149 -15.21 -2.94 -13.31
C ASN A 149 -14.97 -3.10 -14.83
N PRO A 150 -15.97 -3.48 -15.64
CA PRO A 150 -15.83 -3.63 -17.10
C PRO A 150 -15.09 -2.49 -17.82
N GLN A 151 -15.10 -1.27 -17.30
CA GLN A 151 -14.30 -0.15 -17.82
C GLN A 151 -12.79 -0.30 -17.56
N GLU A 152 -12.39 -0.74 -16.37
CA GLU A 152 -10.97 -0.96 -16.00
C GLU A 152 -10.40 -2.17 -16.75
N LEU A 153 -11.21 -3.21 -16.94
CA LEU A 153 -10.82 -4.39 -17.74
C LEU A 153 -10.55 -3.99 -19.20
N ARG A 154 -11.39 -3.12 -19.78
CA ARG A 154 -11.20 -2.58 -21.13
C ARG A 154 -9.94 -1.73 -21.23
N HIS A 155 -9.65 -0.90 -20.24
CA HIS A 155 -8.45 -0.07 -20.21
C HIS A 155 -7.16 -0.90 -20.04
N ALA A 156 -7.22 -1.97 -19.26
CA ALA A 156 -6.09 -2.89 -19.07
C ALA A 156 -5.85 -3.81 -20.27
N THR A 157 -6.89 -4.09 -21.06
CA THR A 157 -6.84 -5.01 -22.20
C THR A 157 -6.54 -4.29 -23.52
N TYR A 158 -6.93 -3.03 -23.65
CA TYR A 158 -6.77 -2.23 -24.87
C TYR A 158 -5.99 -0.96 -24.58
N TRP A 159 -4.84 -0.78 -25.25
CA TRP A 159 -4.03 0.43 -25.21
C TRP A 159 -3.79 0.95 -26.63
N GLY A 160 -3.68 2.27 -26.82
CA GLY A 160 -3.34 2.88 -28.09
C GLY A 160 -3.82 4.33 -28.26
N PRO A 161 -3.56 4.96 -29.43
CA PRO A 161 -3.88 6.37 -29.69
C PRO A 161 -5.36 6.71 -29.47
N PHE A 162 -6.25 5.75 -29.74
CA PHE A 162 -7.69 5.91 -29.56
C PHE A 162 -8.11 6.01 -28.08
N ILE A 163 -7.54 5.17 -27.21
CA ILE A 163 -7.82 5.21 -25.76
C ILE A 163 -7.27 6.50 -25.16
N LYS A 164 -6.07 6.92 -25.60
CA LYS A 164 -5.44 8.18 -25.16
C LYS A 164 -6.26 9.41 -25.55
N LEU A 165 -6.81 9.44 -26.77
CA LEU A 165 -7.71 10.51 -27.22
C LEU A 165 -9.00 10.56 -26.38
N MET A 166 -9.56 9.40 -26.02
CA MET A 166 -10.77 9.34 -25.18
C MET A 166 -10.51 9.84 -23.75
N GLU A 167 -9.33 9.58 -23.18
CA GLU A 167 -8.92 10.14 -21.88
C GLU A 167 -8.75 11.67 -21.95
N ASP A 168 -8.17 12.19 -23.03
CA ASP A 168 -7.96 13.63 -23.24
C ASP A 168 -9.28 14.41 -23.36
N ILE A 169 -10.34 13.79 -23.90
CA ILE A 169 -11.66 14.40 -24.07
C ILE A 169 -12.54 14.29 -22.80
N ALA A 170 -12.25 13.33 -21.91
CA ALA A 170 -13.07 13.06 -20.73
C ALA A 170 -12.67 13.86 -19.47
N ASN A 171 -11.58 14.64 -19.53
CA ASN A 171 -11.23 15.68 -18.55
C ASN A 171 -11.78 17.05 -18.97
#